data_AF-A0A931T6X0-F1
#
_entry.id   AF-A0A931T6X0-F1
#
_cell.length_a   1.000
_cell.length_b   1.000
_cell.length_c   1.000
_cell.angle_alpha   90.00
_cell.angle_beta   90.00
_cell.angle_gamma   90.00
#
_symmetry.space_group_name_H-M   'P 1'
#
loop_
_entity.id
_entity.type
_entity.pdbx_description
1 polymer ?
#
loop_
_entity_poly.entity_id
_entity_poly.type
_entity_poly.pdbx_seq_one_letter_code
_entity_poly.pdbx_strand_id
1 'polypeptide(L)'
;CSVDRLFRLVSALEARTNVSLLDSSLVFFEEGNGEVRSATRAEFQQLAASGEVGSETNVFDVSVTTLDGLRNGGFHKRAGGSWHAKLLAE
;
A
#
# COMPACT_ATOMS: atom_id res chain seq x y z
N CYS A 1 20.98 -10.35 15.88
CA CYS A 1 22.02 -9.29 15.79
C CYS A 1 22.17 -8.63 14.42
N SER A 2 22.20 -9.35 13.27
CA SER A 2 22.26 -8.71 11.92
C SER A 2 20.96 -7.97 11.58
N VAL A 3 19.80 -8.61 11.81
CA VAL A 3 18.46 -8.02 11.61
C VAL A 3 18.26 -6.77 12.47
N ASP A 4 18.64 -6.81 13.75
CA ASP A 4 18.51 -5.66 14.66
C ASP A 4 19.39 -4.47 14.25
N ARG A 5 20.50 -4.72 13.56
CA ARG A 5 21.35 -3.66 13.01
C ARG A 5 20.69 -3.04 11.78
N LEU A 6 20.14 -3.86 10.88
CA LEU A 6 19.40 -3.39 9.71
C LEU A 6 18.19 -2.54 10.13
N PHE A 7 17.38 -3.05 11.07
CA PHE A 7 16.19 -2.34 11.53
C PHE A 7 16.53 -0.94 12.07
N ARG A 8 17.57 -0.83 12.91
CA ARG A 8 18.06 0.46 13.42
C ARG A 8 18.51 1.42 12.30
N LEU A 9 19.19 0.91 11.28
CA LEU A 9 19.63 1.73 10.14
C LEU A 9 18.44 2.23 9.33
N VAL A 10 17.44 1.38 9.08
CA VAL A 10 16.24 1.76 8.33
C VAL A 10 15.40 2.76 9.13
N SER A 11 15.18 2.54 10.44
CA SER A 11 14.46 3.51 11.28
C SER A 11 15.15 4.87 11.33
N ALA A 12 16.49 4.89 11.41
CA ALA A 12 17.24 6.14 11.36
C ALA A 12 17.12 6.85 10.00
N LEU A 13 16.92 6.10 8.91
CA LEU A 13 16.66 6.67 7.59
C LEU A 13 15.25 7.27 7.51
N GLU A 14 14.21 6.55 7.94
CA GLU A 14 12.83 7.05 7.98
C GLU A 14 12.73 8.40 8.71
N ALA A 15 13.34 8.48 9.90
CA ALA A 15 13.37 9.71 10.71
C ALA A 15 14.04 10.91 10.00
N ARG A 16 14.91 10.64 9.02
CA ARG A 16 15.61 11.67 8.24
C ARG A 16 14.92 11.99 6.91
N THR A 17 14.02 11.13 6.44
CA THR A 17 13.52 11.20 5.05
C THR A 17 12.00 11.31 4.91
N ASN A 18 11.24 11.41 6.02
CA ASN A 18 9.77 11.51 6.01
C ASN A 18 9.09 10.45 5.11
N VAL A 19 9.72 9.28 5.03
CA VAL A 19 9.21 8.08 4.37
C VAL A 19 8.99 7.00 5.40
N SER A 20 8.05 6.11 5.11
CA SER A 20 7.76 4.93 5.91
C SER A 20 8.16 3.68 5.10
N LEU A 21 9.17 2.98 5.59
CA LEU A 21 9.84 1.81 4.99
C LEU A 21 9.61 0.52 5.80
N LEU A 22 9.39 0.64 7.10
CA LEU A 22 9.18 -0.47 8.04
C LEU A 22 7.71 -0.72 8.33
N ASP A 23 6.82 0.19 7.93
CA ASP A 23 5.39 0.02 8.13
C ASP A 23 4.81 -0.95 7.09
N SER A 24 4.70 -2.22 7.51
CA SER A 24 4.03 -3.27 6.74
C SER A 24 2.53 -3.06 6.54
N SER A 25 1.92 -2.06 7.19
CA SER A 25 0.48 -1.80 7.10
C SER A 25 0.09 -0.83 5.98
N LEU A 26 1.07 -0.24 5.28
CA LEU A 26 0.84 0.70 4.19
C LEU A 26 0.01 0.08 3.06
N VAL A 27 -0.86 0.92 2.51
CA VAL A 27 -1.62 0.69 1.29
C VAL A 27 -0.95 1.47 0.16
N PHE A 28 -0.72 0.81 -0.96
CA PHE A 28 -0.13 1.41 -2.16
C PHE A 28 -1.17 1.46 -3.27
N PHE A 29 -1.36 2.63 -3.89
CA PHE A 29 -2.39 2.85 -4.91
C PHE A 29 -1.94 3.89 -5.93
N GLU A 30 -2.53 3.83 -7.13
CA GLU A 30 -2.35 4.87 -8.15
C GLU A 30 -3.32 6.02 -7.91
N GLU A 31 -2.82 7.24 -8.01
CA GLU A 31 -3.63 8.45 -8.07
C GLU A 31 -4.16 8.69 -9.49
N GLY A 32 -5.10 9.63 -9.66
CA GLY A 32 -5.72 9.91 -10.96
C GLY A 32 -4.76 10.36 -12.07
N ASN A 33 -3.53 10.78 -11.71
CA ASN A 33 -2.45 11.16 -12.63
C ASN A 33 -1.50 9.98 -12.97
N GLY A 34 -1.72 8.79 -12.40
CA GLY A 34 -0.84 7.63 -12.54
C GLY A 34 0.37 7.61 -11.61
N GLU A 35 0.49 8.55 -10.68
CA GLU A 35 1.52 8.51 -9.64
C GLU A 35 1.16 7.46 -8.58
N VAL A 36 2.18 6.80 -8.02
CA VAL A 36 1.98 5.82 -6.94
C VAL A 36 2.11 6.52 -5.60
N ARG A 37 1.05 6.42 -4.79
CA ARG A 37 1.02 6.91 -3.42
C ARG A 37 0.95 5.76 -2.43
N SER A 38 1.58 5.96 -1.28
CA SER A 38 1.40 5.11 -0.10
C SER A 38 0.67 5.86 1.00
N ALA A 39 -0.22 5.19 1.70
CA ALA A 39 -0.93 5.74 2.86
C ALA A 39 -1.10 4.67 3.94
N THR A 40 -1.24 5.08 5.20
CA THR A 40 -1.74 4.19 6.24
C THR A 40 -3.17 3.73 5.92
N ARG A 41 -3.61 2.63 6.54
CA ARG A 41 -4.99 2.15 6.34
C ARG A 41 -6.04 3.18 6.75
N ALA A 42 -5.77 3.95 7.81
CA ALA A 42 -6.69 4.99 8.29
C ALA A 42 -6.79 6.16 7.31
N GLU A 43 -5.66 6.61 6.75
CA GLU A 43 -5.66 7.63 5.70
C GLU A 43 -6.36 7.12 4.44
N PHE A 44 -6.11 5.87 4.02
CA PHE A 44 -6.79 5.28 2.87
C PHE A 44 -8.32 5.21 3.07
N GLN A 45 -8.78 4.88 4.27
CA GLN A 45 -10.21 4.92 4.62
C GLN A 45 -10.78 6.34 4.56
N GLN A 46 -10.03 7.36 4.99
CA GLN A 46 -10.45 8.76 4.88
C GLN A 46 -10.57 9.20 3.41
N LEU A 47 -9.63 8.80 2.56
CA LEU A 47 -9.68 9.03 1.12
C LEU A 47 -10.88 8.32 0.47
N ALA A 48 -11.23 7.13 0.96
CA ALA A 48 -12.42 6.43 0.48
C ALA A 48 -13.70 7.17 0.88
N ALA A 49 -13.76 7.67 2.12
CA ALA A 49 -14.90 8.44 2.62
C ALA A 49 -15.07 9.80 1.91
N SER A 50 -13.98 10.41 1.43
CA SER A 50 -14.04 11.63 0.60
C SER A 50 -14.37 11.37 -0.87
N GLY A 51 -14.41 10.11 -1.30
CA GLY A 51 -14.64 9.70 -2.68
C GLY A 51 -13.41 9.84 -3.59
N GLU A 52 -12.23 10.12 -3.03
CA GLU A 52 -10.98 10.23 -3.78
C GLU A 52 -10.46 8.86 -4.23
N VAL A 53 -10.74 7.81 -3.44
CA VAL A 53 -10.51 6.41 -3.83
C VAL A 53 -11.80 5.59 -3.74
N GLY A 54 -11.92 4.55 -4.55
CA GLY A 54 -13.11 3.70 -4.63
C GLY A 54 -12.81 2.31 -5.19
N SER A 55 -13.86 1.55 -5.53
CA SER A 55 -13.72 0.17 -6.04
C SER A 55 -12.83 0.08 -7.28
N GLU A 56 -12.89 1.12 -8.12
CA GLU A 56 -12.14 1.22 -9.35
C GLU A 56 -10.72 1.77 -9.16
N THR A 57 -10.31 2.18 -7.96
CA THR A 57 -8.92 2.63 -7.75
C THR A 57 -7.95 1.47 -7.99
N ASN A 58 -6.89 1.72 -8.75
CA ASN A 58 -5.80 0.77 -8.95
C ASN A 58 -4.94 0.69 -7.68
N VAL A 59 -4.71 -0.52 -7.18
CA VAL A 59 -3.96 -0.79 -5.95
C VAL A 59 -2.87 -1.84 -6.20
N PHE A 60 -1.84 -1.80 -5.35
CA PHE A 60 -0.76 -2.77 -5.34
C PHE A 60 -0.92 -3.73 -4.15
N ASP A 61 -1.16 -5.01 -4.42
CA ASP A 61 -1.24 -6.05 -3.40
C ASP A 61 0.14 -6.69 -3.17
N VAL A 62 0.89 -6.13 -2.24
CA VAL A 62 2.22 -6.61 -1.83
C VAL A 62 2.19 -7.94 -1.07
N SER A 63 1.00 -8.53 -0.83
CA SER A 63 0.87 -9.84 -0.18
C SER A 63 1.03 -11.03 -1.14
N VAL A 64 1.15 -10.79 -2.45
CA VAL A 64 1.36 -11.84 -3.45
C VAL A 64 2.71 -12.55 -3.22
N THR A 65 2.65 -13.86 -2.96
CA THR A 65 3.84 -14.69 -2.66
C THR A 65 4.22 -15.67 -3.75
N THR A 66 3.44 -15.75 -4.85
CA THR A 66 3.69 -16.68 -5.95
C THR A 66 3.99 -15.94 -7.25
N LEU A 67 4.90 -16.52 -8.04
CA LEU A 67 5.22 -15.99 -9.37
C LEU A 67 4.01 -16.01 -10.31
N ASP A 68 3.16 -17.02 -10.19
CA ASP A 68 1.92 -17.12 -10.95
C ASP A 68 0.95 -15.99 -10.58
N GLY A 69 0.73 -15.77 -9.28
CA GLY A 69 -0.11 -14.67 -8.79
C GLY A 69 0.41 -13.30 -9.25
N LEU A 70 1.73 -13.11 -9.30
CA LEU A 70 2.33 -11.90 -9.84
C LEU A 70 2.03 -11.74 -11.33
N ARG A 71 2.25 -12.78 -12.15
CA ARG A 71 2.06 -12.75 -13.61
C ARG A 71 0.59 -12.62 -14.03
N ASN A 72 -0.34 -13.12 -13.22
CA ASN A 72 -1.77 -13.11 -13.50
C ASN A 72 -2.49 -11.89 -12.90
N GLY A 73 -1.79 -10.79 -12.64
CA GLY A 73 -2.39 -9.52 -12.20
C GLY A 73 -2.79 -9.48 -10.73
N GLY A 74 -2.28 -10.39 -9.89
CA GLY A 74 -2.51 -10.35 -8.45
C GLY A 74 -1.86 -9.14 -7.78
N PHE A 75 -0.72 -8.67 -8.31
CA PHE A 75 0.04 -7.57 -7.74
C PHE A 75 -0.56 -6.20 -8.04
N HIS A 76 -1.08 -5.96 -9.24
CA HIS A 76 -1.66 -4.67 -9.64
C HIS A 76 -3.09 -4.89 -10.14
N LYS A 77 -4.08 -4.37 -9.41
CA LYS A 77 -5.50 -4.69 -9.63
C LYS A 77 -6.43 -3.63 -9.05
N ARG A 78 -7.72 -3.72 -9.36
CA ARG A 78 -8.75 -2.84 -8.78
C ARG A 78 -8.97 -3.13 -7.30
N ALA A 79 -9.13 -2.08 -6.50
CA ALA A 79 -9.32 -2.15 -5.05
C ALA A 79 -10.50 -3.07 -4.67
N GLY A 80 -11.63 -2.94 -5.37
CA GLY A 80 -12.85 -3.73 -5.15
C GLY A 80 -12.66 -5.24 -5.35
N GLY A 81 -11.69 -5.66 -6.16
CA GLY A 81 -11.36 -7.07 -6.38
C GLY A 81 -10.29 -7.63 -5.44
N SER A 82 -9.90 -6.89 -4.40
CA SER A 82 -8.79 -7.22 -3.49
C SER A 82 -9.19 -7.08 -2.03
N TRP A 83 -8.28 -7.36 -1.10
CA TRP A 83 -8.53 -7.16 0.32
C TRP A 83 -8.78 -5.68 0.68
N HIS A 84 -8.27 -4.75 -0.13
CA HIS A 84 -8.48 -3.30 0.04
C HIS A 84 -9.96 -2.91 -0.01
N ALA A 85 -10.82 -3.71 -0.64
CA ALA A 85 -12.27 -3.50 -0.64
C ALA A 85 -12.85 -3.34 0.77
N LYS A 86 -12.24 -3.98 1.78
CA LYS A 86 -12.64 -3.87 3.20
C LYS A 86 -12.31 -2.50 3.82
N LEU A 87 -11.47 -1.71 3.16
CA LEU A 87 -11.11 -0.35 3.58
C LEU A 87 -11.90 0.71 2.80
N LEU A 88 -12.63 0.33 1.76
CA LEU A 88 -13.55 1.21 1.07
C LEU A 88 -14.82 1.33 1.93
N ALA A 89 -15.37 2.53 2.04
CA ALA A 89 -16.68 2.73 2.68
C ALA A 89 -17.78 2.00 1.88
N GLU A 90 -18.86 1.60 2.56
CA GLU A 90 -20.11 1.17 1.90
C GLU A 90 -20.81 2.33 1.19
#